data_AF-A0A842U8C6-F1
#
_entry.id   AF-A0A842U8C6-F1
#
_cell.length_a   1.000
_cell.length_b   1.000
_cell.length_c   1.000
_cell.angle_alpha   90.00
_cell.angle_beta   90.00
_cell.angle_gamma   90.00
#
_symmetry.space_group_name_H-M   'P 1'
#
loop_
_entity.id
_entity.type
_entity.pdbx_description
1 polymer ?
#
loop_
_entity_poly.entity_id
_entity_poly.type
_entity_poly.pdbx_seq_one_letter_code
_entity_poly.pdbx_strand_id
1 'polypeptide(L)'
;MRIFPRRLRHSIARLKAAGLVEYADTVWHLRPLQEVFAVRHIFAFEAKISSLSRALDQANRNTWFASESYVLTPVRHPTTRIVERARSLGIGLWLYSDESSQAPFVQAKRRGIPQSYASWIFNERVWRMSLRTAQ
;
A
#
# COMPACT_ATOMS: atom_id res chain seq x y z
N MET A 1 -27.12 -14.74 8.40
CA MET A 1 -26.57 -14.39 7.07
C MET A 1 -26.68 -15.62 6.15
N ARG A 2 -27.69 -15.69 5.27
CA ARG A 2 -27.87 -16.82 4.33
C ARG A 2 -26.92 -16.64 3.14
N ILE A 3 -25.78 -17.32 3.17
CA ILE A 3 -24.86 -17.36 2.01
C ILE A 3 -25.48 -18.30 0.98
N PHE A 4 -25.90 -17.77 -0.17
CA PHE A 4 -26.49 -18.56 -1.25
C PHE A 4 -25.49 -19.61 -1.79
N PRO A 5 -25.84 -20.92 -1.80
CA PRO A 5 -24.88 -22.00 -2.03
C PRO A 5 -24.25 -22.03 -3.44
N ARG A 6 -24.96 -21.57 -4.49
CA ARG A 6 -24.37 -21.47 -5.86
C ARG A 6 -23.27 -20.42 -5.96
N ARG A 7 -23.45 -19.26 -5.32
CA ARG A 7 -22.44 -18.19 -5.33
C ARG A 7 -21.20 -18.61 -4.55
N LEU A 8 -21.38 -19.34 -3.45
CA LEU A 8 -20.28 -19.84 -2.63
C LEU A 8 -19.36 -20.78 -3.41
N ARG A 9 -19.91 -21.80 -4.10
CA ARG A 9 -19.10 -22.74 -4.88
C ARG A 9 -18.28 -22.04 -5.96
N HIS A 10 -18.88 -21.08 -6.65
CA HIS A 10 -18.18 -20.32 -7.68
C HIS A 10 -17.06 -19.44 -7.08
N SER A 11 -17.31 -18.78 -5.94
CA SER A 11 -16.28 -18.01 -5.24
C SER A 11 -15.11 -18.88 -4.77
N ILE A 12 -15.40 -20.05 -4.18
CA ILE A 12 -14.34 -21.00 -3.75
C ILE A 12 -13.53 -21.49 -4.95
N ALA A 13 -14.18 -21.85 -6.06
CA ALA A 13 -13.49 -22.27 -7.28
C ALA A 13 -12.55 -21.16 -7.80
N ARG A 14 -12.99 -19.90 -7.77
CA ARG A 14 -12.15 -18.75 -8.16
C ARG A 14 -10.96 -18.55 -7.21
N LEU A 15 -11.16 -18.68 -5.90
CA LEU A 15 -10.09 -18.58 -4.92
C LEU A 15 -9.06 -19.70 -5.11
N LYS A 16 -9.51 -20.94 -5.38
CA LYS A 16 -8.63 -22.07 -5.68
C LYS A 16 -7.86 -21.85 -6.98
N ALA A 17 -8.53 -21.40 -8.03
CA ALA A 17 -7.88 -21.11 -9.31
C ALA A 17 -6.84 -19.97 -9.20
N ALA A 18 -7.07 -19.02 -8.30
CA ALA A 18 -6.12 -17.97 -7.95
C ALA A 18 -5.02 -18.43 -6.98
N GLY A 19 -5.02 -19.69 -6.54
CA GLY A 19 -4.05 -20.22 -5.58
C GLY A 19 -4.12 -19.59 -4.19
N LEU A 20 -5.27 -19.03 -3.79
CA LEU A 20 -5.46 -18.38 -2.48
C LEU A 20 -5.99 -19.33 -1.41
N VAL A 21 -6.63 -20.42 -1.83
CA VAL A 21 -7.14 -21.48 -0.95
C VAL A 21 -6.70 -22.84 -1.45
N GLU A 22 -6.58 -23.77 -0.52
CA GLU A 22 -6.34 -25.19 -0.78
C GLU A 22 -7.37 -26.04 -0.06
N TYR A 23 -7.54 -27.27 -0.55
CA TYR A 23 -8.45 -28.24 0.07
C TYR A 23 -7.60 -29.40 0.60
N ALA A 24 -7.58 -29.55 1.92
CA ALA A 24 -6.84 -30.58 2.65
C ALA A 24 -7.67 -31.04 3.86
N ASP A 25 -7.47 -32.27 4.32
CA ASP A 25 -8.14 -32.82 5.51
C ASP A 25 -9.66 -32.61 5.53
N THR A 26 -10.29 -32.74 4.36
CA THR A 26 -11.73 -32.54 4.12
C THR A 26 -12.26 -31.10 4.28
N VAL A 27 -11.40 -30.12 4.53
CA VAL A 27 -11.76 -28.71 4.75
C VAL A 27 -10.96 -27.75 3.83
N TRP A 28 -11.45 -26.52 3.69
CA TRP A 28 -10.77 -25.48 2.90
C TRP A 28 -9.87 -24.63 3.80
N HIS A 29 -8.61 -24.47 3.41
CA HIS A 29 -7.64 -23.64 4.10
C HIS A 29 -7.28 -22.42 3.26
N LEU A 30 -7.03 -21.29 3.93
CA LEU A 30 -6.36 -20.15 3.32
C LEU A 30 -4.87 -20.44 3.25
N ARG A 31 -4.24 -20.17 2.11
CA ARG A 31 -2.78 -20.26 2.03
C ARG A 31 -2.13 -19.14 2.84
N PRO A 32 -0.94 -19.39 3.44
CA PRO A 32 -0.22 -18.37 4.20
C PRO A 32 0.00 -17.10 3.38
N LEU A 33 -0.26 -15.94 3.97
CA LEU A 33 -0.18 -14.65 3.26
C LEU A 33 1.19 -14.44 2.57
N GLN A 34 2.27 -14.86 3.22
CA GLN A 34 3.63 -14.78 2.70
C GLN A 34 3.88 -15.56 1.40
N GLU A 35 3.03 -16.55 1.09
CA GLU A 35 3.11 -17.34 -0.13
C GLU A 35 2.29 -16.74 -1.27
N VAL A 36 1.27 -15.95 -0.95
CA VAL A 36 0.29 -15.43 -1.92
C VAL A 36 0.39 -13.92 -2.13
N PHE A 37 1.12 -13.21 -1.27
CA PHE A 37 1.34 -11.77 -1.35
C PHE A 37 2.85 -11.49 -1.35
N ALA A 38 3.39 -11.22 -2.54
CA ALA A 38 4.83 -11.04 -2.79
C ALA A 38 5.32 -9.63 -2.46
N VAL A 39 4.46 -8.61 -2.61
CA VAL A 39 4.85 -7.22 -2.33
C VAL A 39 5.16 -7.05 -0.85
N ARG A 40 6.35 -6.51 -0.54
CA ARG A 40 6.81 -6.29 0.85
C ARG A 40 6.63 -4.86 1.34
N HIS A 41 6.64 -3.91 0.41
CA HIS A 41 6.51 -2.49 0.68
C HIS A 41 5.76 -1.81 -0.46
N ILE A 42 4.86 -0.89 -0.12
CA ILE A 42 4.23 0.03 -1.06
C ILE A 42 4.47 1.43 -0.54
N PHE A 43 5.36 2.16 -1.20
CA PHE A 43 5.62 3.56 -0.91
C PHE A 43 4.73 4.42 -1.80
N ALA A 44 3.92 5.29 -1.19
CA ALA A 44 3.12 6.28 -1.92
C ALA A 44 3.71 7.68 -1.72
N PHE A 45 3.98 8.38 -2.80
CA PHE A 45 4.46 9.76 -2.78
C PHE A 45 3.43 10.68 -3.43
N GLU A 46 2.86 11.61 -2.67
CA GLU A 46 2.10 12.73 -3.21
C GLU A 46 3.07 13.89 -3.46
N ALA A 47 3.35 14.20 -4.73
CA ALA A 47 4.23 15.30 -5.11
C ALA A 47 3.45 16.61 -5.27
N LYS A 48 3.87 17.66 -4.57
CA LYS A 48 3.25 19.00 -4.66
C LYS A 48 4.27 20.13 -4.56
N ILE A 49 4.14 21.07 -5.49
CA ILE A 49 4.91 22.33 -5.50
C ILE A 49 4.44 23.26 -4.37
N SER A 50 3.15 23.22 -4.03
CA SER A 50 2.54 24.09 -3.01
C SER A 50 1.36 23.42 -2.29
N SER A 51 0.77 24.10 -1.31
CA SER A 51 -0.41 23.65 -0.55
C SER A 51 -0.20 22.34 0.24
N LEU A 52 0.85 22.31 1.07
CA LEU A 52 1.21 21.16 1.91
C LEU A 52 0.06 20.60 2.77
N SER A 53 -0.84 21.45 3.26
CA SER A 53 -2.03 21.02 4.01
C SER A 53 -2.88 20.03 3.21
N ARG A 54 -3.15 20.33 1.93
CA ARG A 54 -3.94 19.46 1.03
C ARG A 54 -3.14 18.21 0.62
N ALA A 55 -1.82 18.36 0.44
CA ALA A 55 -0.92 17.26 0.15
C ALA A 55 -0.95 16.22 1.28
N LEU A 56 -0.96 16.67 2.54
CA LEU A 56 -1.09 15.80 3.71
C LEU A 56 -2.43 15.05 3.72
N ASP A 57 -3.54 15.68 3.35
CA ASP A 57 -4.84 15.00 3.26
C ASP A 57 -4.90 13.97 2.13
N GLN A 58 -4.18 14.20 1.03
CA GLN A 58 -4.01 13.24 -0.06
C GLN A 58 -3.11 12.07 0.35
N ALA A 59 -1.96 12.35 0.93
CA ALA A 59 -1.05 11.32 1.46
C ALA A 59 -1.72 10.50 2.58
N ASN A 60 -2.53 11.13 3.44
CA ASN A 60 -3.31 10.41 4.44
C ASN A 60 -4.25 9.40 3.82
N ARG A 61 -4.93 9.75 2.71
CA ARG A 61 -5.76 8.80 1.98
C ARG A 61 -4.94 7.61 1.48
N ASN A 62 -3.73 7.83 0.95
CA ASN A 62 -2.89 6.74 0.42
C ASN A 62 -2.52 5.67 1.47
N THR A 63 -2.61 5.98 2.77
CA THR A 63 -2.42 4.99 3.84
C THR A 63 -3.41 3.82 3.77
N TRP A 64 -4.52 3.96 3.05
CA TRP A 64 -5.48 2.87 2.85
C TRP A 64 -4.91 1.69 2.03
N PHE A 65 -3.80 1.87 1.30
CA PHE A 65 -3.15 0.80 0.54
C PHE A 65 -1.64 0.70 0.74
N ALA A 66 -0.99 1.82 1.08
CA ALA A 66 0.46 1.92 1.16
C ALA A 66 1.00 1.45 2.53
N SER A 67 2.19 0.84 2.54
CA SER A 67 2.89 0.56 3.80
C SER A 67 3.40 1.86 4.42
N GLU A 68 3.83 2.81 3.60
CA GLU A 68 4.28 4.13 4.00
C GLU A 68 3.81 5.16 2.98
N SER A 69 3.37 6.33 3.45
CA SER A 69 2.94 7.42 2.57
C SER A 69 3.67 8.71 2.93
N TYR A 70 4.10 9.41 1.88
CA TYR A 70 4.92 10.60 1.95
C TYR A 70 4.31 11.72 1.12
N VAL A 71 4.64 12.96 1.51
CA VAL A 71 4.56 14.13 0.64
C VAL A 71 5.97 14.47 0.16
N LEU A 72 6.14 14.67 -1.14
CA LEU A 72 7.36 15.18 -1.75
C LEU A 72 7.15 16.63 -2.18
N THR A 73 8.01 17.55 -1.74
CA THR A 73 7.80 18.98 -1.96
C THR A 73 9.11 19.77 -2.08
N PRO A 74 9.20 20.80 -2.94
CA PRO A 74 10.36 21.69 -2.99
C PRO A 74 10.37 22.74 -1.86
N VAL A 75 9.36 22.75 -0.98
CA VAL A 75 9.32 23.67 0.17
C VAL A 75 10.42 23.30 1.17
N ARG A 76 11.45 24.14 1.30
CA ARG A 76 12.62 23.88 2.15
C ARG A 76 12.34 24.01 3.65
N HIS A 77 11.40 24.87 4.04
CA HIS A 77 11.08 25.17 5.43
C HIS A 77 9.57 25.06 5.68
N PRO A 78 9.03 23.83 5.84
CA PRO A 78 7.64 23.66 6.23
C PRO A 78 7.41 24.25 7.63
N THR A 79 6.25 24.88 7.84
CA THR A 79 5.90 25.44 9.15
C THR A 79 5.75 24.34 10.20
N THR A 80 5.96 24.67 11.48
CA THR A 80 5.81 23.74 12.61
C THR A 80 4.45 23.03 12.59
N ARG A 81 3.37 23.77 12.30
CA ARG A 81 2.01 23.23 12.17
C ARG A 81 1.91 22.13 11.11
N ILE A 82 2.59 22.27 9.97
CA ILE A 82 2.60 21.25 8.91
C ILE A 82 3.37 20.01 9.38
N VAL A 83 4.51 20.21 10.04
CA VAL A 83 5.34 19.11 10.57
C VAL A 83 4.58 18.31 11.63
N GLU A 84 3.94 18.99 12.58
CA GLU A 84 3.12 18.37 13.63
C GLU A 84 1.94 17.60 13.03
N ARG A 85 1.25 18.19 12.04
CA ARG A 85 0.15 17.52 11.35
C ARG A 85 0.65 16.26 10.63
N ALA A 86 1.76 16.34 9.90
CA ALA A 86 2.36 15.18 9.23
C ALA A 86 2.65 14.04 10.21
N ARG A 87 3.29 14.36 11.35
CA ARG A 87 3.55 13.39 12.42
C ARG A 87 2.26 12.79 13.00
N SER A 88 1.24 13.61 13.27
CA SER A 88 -0.04 13.15 13.81
C SER A 88 -0.78 12.17 12.90
N LEU A 89 -0.67 12.35 11.58
CA LEU A 89 -1.23 11.46 10.56
C LEU A 89 -0.32 10.25 10.28
N GLY A 90 0.91 10.26 10.77
CA GLY A 90 1.95 9.29 10.43
C GLY A 90 2.34 9.34 8.95
N ILE A 91 2.31 10.54 8.37
CA ILE A 91 2.73 10.84 7.00
C ILE A 91 4.14 11.41 7.00
N GLY A 92 4.98 10.90 6.12
CA GLY A 92 6.34 11.40 5.99
C GLY A 92 6.45 12.61 5.08
N LEU A 93 7.51 13.38 5.24
CA LEU A 93 7.83 14.56 4.43
C LEU A 93 9.20 14.38 3.81
N TRP A 94 9.27 14.47 2.48
CA TRP A 94 10.50 14.59 1.71
C TRP A 94 10.60 16.02 1.19
N LEU A 95 11.64 16.73 1.62
CA LEU A 95 11.93 18.06 1.12
C LEU A 95 12.90 17.87 -0.03
N TYR A 96 12.43 18.14 -1.24
CA TYR A 96 13.25 18.09 -2.43
C TYR A 96 14.21 19.28 -2.42
N SER A 97 15.49 18.97 -2.54
CA SER A 97 16.59 19.90 -2.74
C SER A 97 17.42 19.45 -3.94
N ASP A 98 18.17 20.37 -4.55
CA ASP A 98 19.07 20.08 -5.68
C ASP A 98 20.15 19.06 -5.29
N GLU A 99 20.51 19.01 -4.00
CA GLU A 99 21.21 17.88 -3.39
C GLU A 99 20.19 16.80 -3.04
N SER A 100 20.35 15.59 -3.58
CA SER A 100 19.45 14.46 -3.29
C SER A 100 19.42 14.17 -1.79
N SER A 101 18.33 14.54 -1.12
CA SER A 101 18.09 14.13 0.27
C SER A 101 18.00 12.61 0.31
N GLN A 102 18.89 11.94 1.06
CA GLN A 102 18.88 10.47 1.15
C GLN A 102 17.81 9.93 2.12
N ALA A 103 17.26 10.80 2.96
CA ALA A 103 16.30 10.45 4.00
C ALA A 103 15.16 11.48 4.08
N PRO A 104 13.96 11.08 4.54
CA PRO A 104 12.88 12.00 4.77
C PRO A 104 13.19 12.97 5.91
N PHE A 105 12.71 14.21 5.78
CA PHE A 105 12.68 15.20 6.86
C PHE A 105 11.73 14.79 8.00
N VAL A 106 10.63 14.10 7.66
CA VAL A 106 9.75 13.43 8.63
C VAL A 106 9.55 11.99 8.18
N GLN A 107 9.91 11.02 9.02
CA GLN A 107 9.68 9.61 8.73
C GLN A 107 8.17 9.29 8.75
N ALA A 108 7.69 8.55 7.75
CA ALA A 108 6.33 8.03 7.74
C ALA A 108 6.16 6.88 8.74
N LYS A 109 4.95 6.70 9.27
CA LYS A 109 4.64 5.51 10.07
C LYS A 109 4.51 4.30 9.15
N ARG A 110 5.32 3.27 9.40
CA ARG A 110 5.22 1.98 8.70
C ARG A 110 3.98 1.21 9.13
N ARG A 111 3.22 0.72 8.14
CA ARG A 111 2.02 -0.09 8.30
C ARG A 111 2.25 -1.46 7.66
N GLY A 112 1.62 -2.50 8.21
CA GLY A 112 1.67 -3.84 7.62
C GLY A 112 0.91 -3.89 6.30
N ILE A 113 1.27 -4.80 5.40
CA ILE A 113 0.52 -5.00 4.14
C ILE A 113 0.16 -6.48 3.98
N PRO A 114 -0.93 -6.80 3.27
CA PRO A 114 -1.87 -5.88 2.58
C PRO A 114 -2.76 -5.10 3.57
N GLN A 115 -2.97 -3.81 3.30
CA GLN A 115 -3.88 -2.94 4.08
C GLN A 115 -5.33 -3.04 3.55
N SER A 116 -5.49 -3.28 2.26
CA SER A 116 -6.79 -3.30 1.60
C SER A 116 -6.78 -4.08 0.29
N TYR A 117 -7.94 -4.12 -0.37
CA TYR A 117 -8.07 -4.64 -1.72
C TYR A 117 -7.14 -3.94 -2.73
N ALA A 118 -6.86 -2.64 -2.57
CA ALA A 118 -5.92 -1.96 -3.45
C ALA A 118 -4.48 -2.46 -3.28
N SER A 119 -4.07 -2.83 -2.06
CA SER A 119 -2.76 -3.47 -1.84
C SER A 119 -2.64 -4.77 -2.65
N TRP A 120 -3.72 -5.56 -2.74
CA TRP A 120 -3.79 -6.76 -3.59
C TRP A 120 -3.69 -6.44 -5.08
N ILE A 121 -4.35 -5.37 -5.55
CA ILE A 121 -4.22 -4.96 -6.95
C ILE A 121 -2.75 -4.61 -7.29
N PHE A 122 -2.03 -3.94 -6.40
CA PHE A 122 -0.60 -3.67 -6.59
C PHE A 122 0.21 -4.97 -6.67
N ASN A 123 -0.04 -5.92 -5.75
CA ASN A 123 0.61 -7.23 -5.76
C ASN A 123 0.43 -7.96 -7.10
N GLU A 124 -0.81 -8.08 -7.57
CA GLU A 124 -1.14 -8.75 -8.82
C GLU A 124 -0.48 -8.09 -10.03
N ARG A 125 -0.43 -6.75 -10.07
CA ARG A 125 0.17 -6.01 -11.19
C ARG A 125 1.69 -6.19 -11.21
N VAL A 126 2.36 -6.05 -10.06
CA VAL A 126 3.81 -6.24 -9.96
C VAL A 126 4.19 -7.66 -10.37
N TRP A 127 3.45 -8.67 -9.89
CA TRP A 127 3.68 -10.06 -10.27
C TRP A 127 3.51 -10.30 -11.78
N ARG A 128 2.49 -9.72 -12.41
CA ARG A 128 2.31 -9.82 -13.87
C ARG A 128 3.43 -9.13 -14.65
N MET A 129 3.96 -8.02 -14.14
CA MET A 129 5.07 -7.33 -14.77
C MET A 129 6.36 -8.16 -14.68
N SER A 130 6.67 -8.76 -13.53
CA SER A 130 7.87 -9.59 -13.38
C SER A 130 7.90 -10.79 -14.31
N LEU A 131 6.74 -11.42 -14.56
CA LEU A 131 6.62 -12.53 -15.51
C LEU A 131 6.88 -12.12 -16.97
N ARG A 132 6.64 -10.85 -17.32
CA ARG A 132 6.89 -10.33 -18.68
C ARG A 132 8.35 -9.96 -18.90
N THR A 133 9.03 -9.49 -17.87
CA THR A 133 10.46 -9.12 -17.95
C THR A 133 11.38 -10.35 -17.94
N ALA A 134 10.85 -11.54 -17.62
CA ALA A 134 11.59 -12.81 -17.61
C ALA A 134 11.51 -13.58 -18.95
N GLN A 135 10.86 -13.01 -19.98
CA GLN A 135 10.78 -13.54 -21.35
C GLN A 135 11.63 -12.66 -22.27
#